data_AF-A0A7S4LC94-F1
#
_entry.id   AF-A0A7S4LC94-F1
#
_cell.length_a   1.000
_cell.length_b   1.000
_cell.length_c   1.000
_cell.angle_alpha   90.00
_cell.angle_beta   90.00
_cell.angle_gamma   90.00
#
_symmetry.space_group_name_H-M   'P 1'
#
loop_
_entity.id
_entity.type
_entity.pdbx_description
1 polymer ?
#
loop_
_entity_poly.entity_id
_entity_poly.type
_entity_poly.pdbx_seq_one_letter_code
_entity_poly.pdbx_strand_id
1 'polypeptide(L)'
;RFDLTLHLPCGTKEVLGQEGASCPNGTVCEIRDCFRTSVLNYDDIINAMVVNFQLTTQTYIWVVAREYEAAAGAGVWWYFVVMAIVGYACNFPLTMVIGSTYFFMADAFRCYAKEEEDDDALVQSHGDGQLSKIAKLRQAGRLLLETPAWAALMGTVTIVAILGLSLHWYPENETLTTVATIIYYSSVFFFFLEFVLKILCYGTRQYFKDGNNILDFSLVLINILSIFNVWFDIDLFAGLPGAQAFRLIRMVSYLPWVPRRRSL
;
A
#
# COMPACT_ATOMS: atom_id res chain seq x y z
N ARG A 1 -47.93 22.67 -18.66
CA ARG A 1 -48.01 21.66 -17.59
C ARG A 1 -46.86 20.71 -17.85
N PHE A 2 -45.72 20.89 -17.18
CA PHE A 2 -44.61 19.96 -17.31
C PHE A 2 -44.99 18.71 -16.49
N ASP A 3 -45.29 17.61 -17.17
CA ASP A 3 -45.40 16.31 -16.51
C ASP A 3 -43.99 15.89 -16.08
N LEU A 4 -43.64 16.23 -14.83
CA LEU A 4 -42.53 15.59 -14.14
C LEU A 4 -43.02 14.19 -13.72
N THR A 5 -42.99 13.23 -14.65
CA THR A 5 -43.06 11.82 -14.26
C THR A 5 -41.77 11.48 -13.53
N LEU A 6 -41.82 11.47 -12.20
CA LEU A 6 -40.74 11.00 -11.34
C LEU A 6 -40.57 9.50 -11.59
N HIS A 7 -39.52 9.12 -12.31
CA HIS A 7 -39.22 7.72 -12.57
C HIS A 7 -38.53 7.13 -11.33
N LEU A 8 -39.27 6.34 -10.55
CA LEU A 8 -38.70 5.59 -9.43
C LEU A 8 -38.23 4.20 -9.90
N PRO A 9 -37.10 3.69 -9.37
CA PRO A 9 -36.68 2.32 -9.60
C PRO A 9 -37.66 1.32 -8.96
N CYS A 10 -37.98 0.25 -9.68
CA CYS A 10 -38.85 -0.85 -9.26
C CYS A 10 -38.29 -2.18 -9.77
N GLY A 11 -38.65 -3.29 -9.11
CA GLY A 11 -38.18 -4.63 -9.49
C GLY A 11 -39.22 -5.71 -9.17
N THR A 12 -39.49 -6.59 -10.13
CA THR A 12 -40.46 -7.69 -9.99
C THR A 12 -39.78 -9.05 -9.86
N LYS A 13 -40.39 -9.93 -9.04
CA LYS A 13 -39.85 -11.26 -8.71
C LYS A 13 -39.73 -12.19 -9.92
N GLU A 14 -40.59 -12.03 -10.93
CA GLU A 14 -40.60 -12.83 -12.16
C GLU A 14 -39.32 -12.66 -13.00
N VAL A 15 -38.65 -11.50 -12.90
CA VAL A 15 -37.50 -11.16 -13.76
C VAL A 15 -36.17 -11.32 -13.01
N LEU A 16 -36.14 -11.02 -11.71
CA LEU A 16 -34.90 -10.91 -10.92
C LEU A 16 -34.74 -12.01 -9.85
N GLY A 17 -35.73 -12.88 -9.64
CA GLY A 17 -35.67 -13.95 -8.64
C GLY A 17 -35.76 -13.48 -7.17
N GLN A 18 -35.81 -12.17 -6.92
CA GLN A 18 -36.03 -11.54 -5.61
C GLN A 18 -37.03 -10.37 -5.73
N GLU A 19 -37.66 -10.00 -4.61
CA GLU A 19 -38.63 -8.89 -4.55
C GLU A 19 -37.89 -7.55 -4.41
N GLY A 20 -38.02 -6.67 -5.42
CA GLY A 20 -37.59 -5.27 -5.38
C GLY A 20 -38.70 -4.35 -4.85
N ALA A 21 -38.56 -3.04 -5.05
CA ALA A 21 -39.56 -2.07 -4.61
C ALA A 21 -40.89 -2.25 -5.36
N SER A 22 -42.00 -2.28 -4.61
CA SER A 22 -43.35 -2.43 -5.15
C SER A 22 -43.91 -1.09 -5.64
N CYS A 23 -44.54 -1.11 -6.81
CA CYS A 23 -45.17 0.07 -7.39
C CYS A 23 -46.47 0.43 -6.64
N PRO A 24 -46.79 1.72 -6.46
CA PRO A 24 -48.07 2.15 -5.88
C PRO A 24 -49.26 1.71 -6.75
N ASN A 25 -50.42 1.49 -6.11
CA ASN A 25 -51.62 0.92 -6.74
C ASN A 25 -51.99 1.60 -8.07
N GLY A 26 -52.08 0.80 -9.13
CA GLY A 26 -52.44 1.25 -10.48
C GLY A 26 -51.24 1.55 -11.40
N THR A 27 -50.00 1.37 -10.94
CA THR A 27 -48.79 1.50 -11.77
C THR A 27 -48.10 0.15 -11.96
N VAL A 28 -47.57 -0.10 -13.17
CA VAL A 28 -46.90 -1.35 -13.55
C VAL A 28 -45.41 -1.06 -13.74
N CYS A 29 -44.55 -1.95 -13.24
CA CYS A 29 -43.11 -1.86 -13.49
C CYS A 29 -42.81 -2.30 -14.92
N GLU A 30 -42.35 -1.38 -15.76
CA GLU A 30 -42.01 -1.64 -17.16
C GLU A 30 -40.49 -1.71 -17.33
N ILE A 31 -40.01 -2.75 -18.01
CA ILE A 31 -38.59 -2.86 -18.39
C ILE A 31 -38.37 -1.89 -19.55
N ARG A 32 -37.92 -0.68 -19.23
CA ARG A 32 -37.50 0.30 -20.23
C ARG A 32 -36.01 0.12 -20.50
N ASP A 33 -35.57 0.41 -21.72
CA ASP A 33 -34.14 0.59 -22.03
C ASP A 33 -33.56 1.59 -21.03
N CYS A 34 -32.76 1.09 -20.09
CA CYS A 34 -32.13 1.90 -19.07
C CYS A 34 -31.33 2.99 -19.78
N PHE A 35 -31.58 4.25 -19.44
CA PHE A 35 -31.12 5.42 -20.19
C PHE A 35 -29.61 5.29 -20.45
N ARG A 36 -29.23 5.04 -21.71
CA ARG A 36 -27.84 4.82 -22.19
C ARG A 36 -26.92 6.04 -22.00
N THR A 37 -27.45 7.09 -21.40
CA THR A 37 -26.85 8.41 -21.13
C THR A 37 -26.67 8.68 -19.63
N SER A 38 -27.00 7.71 -18.77
CA SER A 38 -26.64 7.72 -17.35
C SER A 38 -25.21 7.19 -17.18
N VAL A 39 -24.33 8.00 -16.60
CA VAL A 39 -22.92 7.64 -16.29
C VAL A 39 -22.85 6.58 -15.16
N LEU A 40 -23.99 6.11 -14.65
CA LEU A 40 -24.12 5.23 -13.48
C LEU A 40 -24.51 3.77 -13.79
N ASN A 41 -24.33 3.32 -15.04
CA ASN A 41 -24.74 1.97 -15.47
C ASN A 41 -23.60 0.94 -15.36
N TYR A 42 -23.95 -0.34 -15.11
CA TYR A 42 -23.02 -1.48 -15.01
C TYR A 42 -22.96 -2.37 -16.27
N ASP A 43 -23.52 -1.91 -17.40
CA ASP A 43 -23.64 -2.73 -18.62
C ASP A 43 -22.28 -3.06 -19.26
N ASP A 44 -21.32 -2.15 -19.15
CA ASP A 44 -19.96 -2.30 -19.68
C ASP A 44 -18.93 -2.29 -18.54
N ILE A 45 -17.85 -3.07 -18.69
CA ILE A 45 -16.76 -3.14 -17.70
C ILE A 45 -16.15 -1.75 -17.43
N ILE A 46 -15.98 -0.93 -18.46
CA ILE A 46 -15.39 0.42 -18.33
C ILE A 46 -16.32 1.34 -17.53
N ASN A 47 -17.63 1.30 -17.81
CA ASN A 47 -18.61 2.09 -17.07
C ASN A 47 -18.70 1.60 -15.62
N ALA A 48 -18.73 0.29 -15.39
CA ALA A 48 -18.68 -0.30 -14.06
C ALA A 48 -17.43 0.15 -13.27
N MET A 49 -16.27 0.26 -13.91
CA MET A 49 -15.06 0.79 -13.27
C MET A 49 -15.19 2.26 -12.88
N VAL A 50 -15.72 3.10 -13.76
CA VAL A 50 -15.94 4.54 -13.49
C VAL A 50 -16.94 4.72 -12.35
N VAL A 51 -18.04 3.97 -12.37
CA VAL A 51 -19.06 3.99 -11.32
C VAL A 51 -18.46 3.59 -9.98
N ASN A 52 -17.75 2.45 -9.91
CA ASN A 52 -17.11 2.01 -8.67
C ASN A 52 -16.05 3.00 -8.15
N PHE A 53 -15.28 3.63 -9.04
CA PHE A 53 -14.34 4.68 -8.65
C PHE A 53 -15.05 5.89 -8.03
N GLN A 54 -16.13 6.35 -8.65
CA GLN A 54 -16.88 7.49 -8.14
C GLN A 54 -17.62 7.15 -6.83
N LEU A 55 -18.15 5.92 -6.67
CA LEU A 55 -18.76 5.45 -5.42
C LEU A 55 -17.77 5.36 -4.25
N THR A 56 -16.51 5.03 -4.56
CA THR A 56 -15.45 4.92 -3.54
C THR A 56 -14.96 6.30 -3.09
N THR A 57 -15.03 7.30 -3.96
CA THR A 57 -14.47 8.64 -3.73
C THR A 57 -15.49 9.70 -3.31
N GLN A 58 -16.78 9.49 -3.57
CA GLN A 58 -17.85 10.41 -3.19
C GLN A 58 -18.78 9.87 -2.11
N THR A 59 -19.42 10.77 -1.36
CA THR A 59 -20.33 10.47 -0.24
C THR A 59 -21.73 9.99 -0.65
N TYR A 60 -22.00 9.77 -1.95
CA TYR A 60 -23.33 9.39 -2.44
C TYR A 60 -23.58 7.88 -2.51
N ILE A 61 -22.66 7.04 -2.01
CA ILE A 61 -22.75 5.57 -2.02
C ILE A 61 -24.11 5.05 -1.51
N TRP A 62 -24.68 5.70 -0.50
CA TRP A 62 -25.97 5.33 0.10
C TRP A 62 -27.18 5.65 -0.78
N VAL A 63 -27.09 6.71 -1.60
CA VAL A 63 -28.16 7.07 -2.54
C VAL A 63 -28.24 6.01 -3.64
N VAL A 64 -27.07 5.65 -4.20
CA VAL A 64 -26.95 4.61 -5.22
C VAL A 64 -27.36 3.25 -4.66
N ALA A 65 -26.90 2.89 -3.46
CA ALA A 65 -27.28 1.63 -2.82
C ALA A 65 -28.80 1.48 -2.70
N ARG A 66 -29.52 2.56 -2.39
CA ARG A 66 -30.98 2.57 -2.26
C ARG A 66 -31.70 2.43 -3.60
N GLU A 67 -31.16 3.04 -4.66
CA GLU A 67 -31.70 2.87 -6.02
C GLU A 67 -31.52 1.43 -6.52
N TYR A 68 -30.35 0.83 -6.27
CA TYR A 68 -30.07 -0.55 -6.63
C TYR A 68 -30.83 -1.57 -5.78
N GLU A 69 -31.04 -1.29 -4.49
CA GLU A 69 -31.91 -2.10 -3.63
C GLU A 69 -33.36 -2.10 -4.13
N ALA A 70 -33.86 -0.94 -4.57
CA ALA A 70 -35.20 -0.83 -5.15
C ALA A 70 -35.33 -1.60 -6.49
N ALA A 71 -34.26 -1.65 -7.27
CA ALA A 71 -34.24 -2.34 -8.57
C ALA A 71 -33.99 -3.86 -8.46
N ALA A 72 -33.09 -4.31 -7.58
CA ALA A 72 -32.55 -5.67 -7.56
C ALA A 72 -32.71 -6.40 -6.21
N GLY A 73 -33.30 -5.76 -5.21
CA GLY A 73 -33.64 -6.35 -3.92
C GLY A 73 -32.60 -6.11 -2.81
N ALA A 74 -32.97 -6.47 -1.58
CA ALA A 74 -32.19 -6.23 -0.36
C ALA A 74 -30.80 -6.87 -0.35
N GLY A 75 -30.59 -7.91 -1.15
CA GLY A 75 -29.30 -8.60 -1.25
C GLY A 75 -28.18 -7.71 -1.80
N VAL A 76 -28.46 -6.69 -2.61
CA VAL A 76 -27.40 -5.87 -3.22
C VAL A 76 -26.69 -4.96 -2.21
N TRP A 77 -27.31 -4.73 -1.06
CA TRP A 77 -26.77 -3.84 -0.02
C TRP A 77 -25.40 -4.28 0.52
N TRP A 78 -25.14 -5.60 0.62
CA TRP A 78 -23.84 -6.09 1.13
C TRP A 78 -22.68 -5.67 0.25
N TYR A 79 -22.88 -5.55 -1.07
CA TYR A 79 -21.85 -5.15 -2.02
C TYR A 79 -21.36 -3.74 -1.72
N PHE A 80 -22.29 -2.82 -1.49
CA PHE A 80 -21.97 -1.43 -1.17
C PHE A 80 -21.34 -1.28 0.23
N VAL A 81 -21.76 -2.10 1.20
CA VAL A 81 -21.13 -2.13 2.54
C VAL A 81 -19.68 -2.58 2.46
N VAL A 82 -19.40 -3.67 1.74
CA VAL A 82 -18.02 -4.17 1.55
C VAL A 82 -17.17 -3.15 0.80
N MET A 83 -17.68 -2.57 -0.28
CA MET A 83 -16.99 -1.51 -1.02
C MET A 83 -16.69 -0.28 -0.17
N ALA A 84 -17.64 0.16 0.67
CA ALA A 84 -17.44 1.27 1.58
C ALA A 84 -16.32 0.96 2.60
N ILE A 85 -16.33 -0.23 3.19
CA ILE A 85 -15.30 -0.63 4.16
C ILE A 85 -13.93 -0.69 3.47
N VAL A 86 -13.80 -1.36 2.33
CA VAL A 86 -12.51 -1.48 1.62
C VAL A 86 -12.02 -0.11 1.13
N GLY A 87 -12.92 0.72 0.59
CA GLY A 87 -12.61 2.07 0.14
C GLY A 87 -12.16 2.99 1.27
N TYR A 88 -12.98 3.14 2.31
CA TYR A 88 -12.71 4.09 3.39
C TYR A 88 -11.70 3.56 4.41
N ALA A 89 -11.70 2.27 4.73
CA ALA A 89 -10.79 1.70 5.73
C ALA A 89 -9.44 1.26 5.16
N CYS A 90 -9.32 0.93 3.87
CA CYS A 90 -8.04 0.54 3.28
C CYS A 90 -7.41 1.68 2.46
N ASN A 91 -8.12 2.29 1.51
CA ASN A 91 -7.49 3.28 0.61
C ASN A 91 -7.18 4.63 1.29
N PHE A 92 -8.10 5.16 2.11
CA PHE A 92 -7.90 6.46 2.74
C PHE A 92 -6.73 6.49 3.74
N PRO A 93 -6.67 5.62 4.76
CA PRO A 93 -5.54 5.60 5.68
C PRO A 93 -4.25 5.16 4.98
N LEU A 94 -4.29 4.28 3.98
CA LEU A 94 -3.08 3.91 3.22
C LEU A 94 -2.52 5.11 2.45
N THR A 95 -3.38 5.87 1.75
CA THR A 95 -2.95 7.07 1.01
C THR A 95 -2.49 8.17 1.94
N MET A 96 -3.15 8.35 3.08
CA MET A 96 -2.76 9.33 4.09
C MET A 96 -1.45 8.95 4.79
N VAL A 97 -1.22 7.67 5.09
CA VAL A 97 0.03 7.18 5.68
C VAL A 97 1.17 7.29 4.67
N ILE A 98 0.98 6.87 3.42
CA ILE A 98 2.00 7.02 2.37
C ILE A 98 2.29 8.49 2.11
N GLY A 99 1.25 9.33 2.02
CA GLY A 99 1.40 10.77 1.82
C GLY A 99 2.11 11.47 2.99
N SER A 100 1.69 11.19 4.23
CA SER A 100 2.28 11.80 5.43
C SER A 100 3.70 11.29 5.69
N THR A 101 3.99 10.01 5.48
CA THR A 101 5.37 9.49 5.54
C THR A 101 6.21 10.13 4.45
N TYR A 102 5.74 10.22 3.20
CA TYR A 102 6.47 10.89 2.13
C TYR A 102 6.75 12.37 2.44
N PHE A 103 5.74 13.13 2.90
CA PHE A 103 5.88 14.55 3.18
C PHE A 103 6.72 14.82 4.43
N PHE A 104 6.51 14.05 5.50
CA PHE A 104 7.32 14.12 6.72
C PHE A 104 8.78 13.81 6.42
N MET A 105 9.04 12.79 5.60
CA MET A 105 10.38 12.48 5.12
C MET A 105 10.93 13.61 4.27
N ALA A 106 10.15 14.19 3.35
CA ALA A 106 10.60 15.31 2.51
C ALA A 106 11.01 16.55 3.33
N ASP A 107 10.26 16.89 4.38
CA ASP A 107 10.58 18.02 5.26
C ASP A 107 11.77 17.72 6.18
N ALA A 108 11.82 16.51 6.76
CA ALA A 108 12.99 16.04 7.51
C ALA A 108 14.25 16.04 6.64
N PHE A 109 14.16 15.66 5.36
CA PHE A 109 15.27 15.72 4.42
C PHE A 109 15.73 17.13 4.11
N ARG A 110 14.83 18.10 4.01
CA ARG A 110 15.23 19.50 3.80
C ARG A 110 16.05 20.03 4.99
N CYS A 111 15.66 19.68 6.22
CA CYS A 111 16.40 20.08 7.41
C CYS A 111 17.75 19.37 7.50
N TYR A 112 17.75 18.04 7.32
CA TYR A 112 18.97 17.23 7.38
C TYR A 112 19.97 17.59 6.27
N ALA A 113 19.50 17.82 5.04
CA ALA A 113 20.36 18.21 3.93
C ALA A 113 20.98 19.60 4.12
N LYS A 114 20.34 20.48 4.90
CA LYS A 114 20.88 21.80 5.22
C LYS A 114 21.98 21.70 6.29
N GLU A 115 21.76 20.90 7.34
CA GLU A 115 22.79 20.60 8.35
C GLU A 115 24.02 19.90 7.74
N GLU A 116 23.81 18.95 6.83
CA GLU A 116 24.89 18.20 6.18
C GLU A 116 25.75 19.08 5.25
N GLU A 117 25.15 20.08 4.59
CA GLU A 117 25.87 21.05 3.74
C GLU A 117 26.75 22.00 4.58
N ASP A 118 26.28 22.37 5.78
CA ASP A 118 27.05 23.17 6.75
C ASP A 118 28.20 22.36 7.37
N ASP A 119 27.97 21.07 7.69
CA ASP A 119 28.99 20.17 8.23
C ASP A 119 30.06 19.79 7.19
N ASP A 120 29.68 19.52 5.93
CA ASP A 120 30.64 19.22 4.86
C ASP A 120 31.53 20.43 4.56
N ALA A 121 31.00 21.66 4.61
CA ALA A 121 31.79 22.89 4.47
C ALA A 121 32.83 23.04 5.61
N LEU A 122 32.50 22.62 6.82
CA LEU A 122 33.40 22.61 7.98
C LEU A 122 34.45 21.49 7.88
N VAL A 123 34.06 20.27 7.48
CA VAL A 123 34.94 19.10 7.39
C VAL A 123 35.94 19.23 6.24
N GLN A 124 35.55 19.82 5.12
CA GLN A 124 36.43 20.05 3.96
C GLN A 124 37.54 21.06 4.27
N SER A 125 37.37 21.91 5.30
CA SER A 125 38.43 22.81 5.78
C SER A 125 39.55 22.11 6.56
N HIS A 126 39.31 20.90 7.10
CA HIS A 126 40.20 20.26 8.09
C HIS A 126 40.84 18.93 7.64
N GLY A 127 40.42 18.33 6.50
CA GLY A 127 40.57 16.87 6.31
C GLY A 127 40.90 16.32 4.93
N ASP A 128 41.71 16.98 4.09
CA ASP A 128 41.98 16.55 2.70
C ASP A 128 42.48 15.10 2.53
N GLY A 129 43.25 14.57 3.49
CA GLY A 129 43.84 13.21 3.39
C GLY A 129 42.90 12.06 3.78
N GLN A 130 42.00 12.28 4.73
CA GLN A 130 41.09 11.24 5.26
C GLN A 130 39.80 11.14 4.43
N LEU A 131 39.34 12.26 3.88
CA LEU A 131 38.17 12.35 3.01
C LEU A 131 38.34 11.55 1.71
N SER A 132 39.56 11.53 1.15
CA SER A 132 39.95 10.72 -0.03
C SER A 132 39.81 9.20 0.18
N LYS A 133 40.18 8.70 1.37
CA LYS A 133 40.05 7.26 1.70
C LYS A 133 38.58 6.86 1.90
N ILE A 134 37.81 7.70 2.59
CA ILE A 134 36.38 7.49 2.80
C ILE A 134 35.64 7.52 1.45
N ALA A 135 35.98 8.44 0.56
CA ALA A 135 35.41 8.50 -0.78
C ALA A 135 35.66 7.22 -1.60
N LYS A 136 36.88 6.67 -1.54
CA LYS A 136 37.22 5.38 -2.19
C LYS A 136 36.47 4.20 -1.58
N LEU A 137 36.33 4.16 -0.25
CA LEU A 137 35.57 3.14 0.45
C LEU A 137 34.07 3.20 0.08
N ARG A 138 33.48 4.40 0.06
CA ARG A 138 32.09 4.63 -0.38
C ARG A 138 31.88 4.18 -1.82
N GLN A 139 32.83 4.47 -2.71
CA GLN A 139 32.77 4.07 -4.12
C GLN A 139 32.85 2.54 -4.30
N ALA A 140 33.74 1.86 -3.54
CA ALA A 140 33.81 0.41 -3.54
C ALA A 140 32.53 -0.24 -2.99
N GLY A 141 31.95 0.34 -1.94
CA GLY A 141 30.68 -0.12 -1.37
C GLY A 141 29.49 0.00 -2.33
N ARG A 142 29.39 1.11 -3.08
CA ARG A 142 28.37 1.28 -4.12
C ARG A 142 28.48 0.20 -5.20
N LEU A 143 29.70 -0.09 -5.66
CA LEU A 143 29.93 -1.15 -6.65
C LEU A 143 29.49 -2.52 -6.13
N LEU A 144 29.72 -2.82 -4.85
CA LEU A 144 29.30 -4.06 -4.23
C LEU A 144 27.77 -4.19 -4.15
N LEU A 145 27.07 -3.13 -3.70
CA LEU A 145 25.61 -3.09 -3.58
C LEU A 145 24.89 -3.16 -4.95
N GLU A 146 25.54 -2.70 -6.01
CA GLU A 146 25.02 -2.74 -7.38
C GLU A 146 25.22 -4.09 -8.07
N THR A 147 25.99 -5.00 -7.48
CA THR A 147 26.20 -6.33 -8.06
C THR A 147 24.91 -7.15 -8.12
N PRO A 148 24.71 -7.95 -9.19
CA PRO A 148 23.55 -8.84 -9.28
C PRO A 148 23.58 -9.92 -8.18
N ALA A 149 24.77 -10.28 -7.68
CA ALA A 149 24.94 -11.22 -6.58
C ALA A 149 24.34 -10.68 -5.27
N TRP A 150 24.59 -9.40 -4.96
CA TRP A 150 23.99 -8.76 -3.78
C TRP A 150 22.46 -8.73 -3.87
N ALA A 151 21.92 -8.35 -5.04
CA ALA A 151 20.48 -8.35 -5.28
C ALA A 151 19.87 -9.76 -5.14
N ALA A 152 20.55 -10.79 -5.65
CA ALA A 152 20.11 -12.17 -5.51
C ALA A 152 20.11 -12.63 -4.05
N LEU A 153 21.14 -12.28 -3.27
CA LEU A 153 21.22 -12.60 -1.84
C LEU A 153 20.07 -11.95 -1.05
N MET A 154 19.81 -10.66 -1.27
CA MET A 154 18.72 -9.98 -0.56
C MET A 154 17.34 -10.47 -1.01
N GLY A 155 17.22 -10.84 -2.29
CA GLY A 155 16.03 -11.51 -2.83
C GLY A 155 15.76 -12.87 -2.18
N THR A 156 16.78 -13.71 -1.98
CA THR A 156 16.62 -15.02 -1.34
C THR A 156 16.24 -14.88 0.13
N VAL A 157 16.85 -13.95 0.87
CA VAL A 157 16.44 -13.63 2.25
C VAL A 157 14.97 -13.21 2.30
N THR A 158 14.53 -12.38 1.35
CA THR A 158 13.13 -11.93 1.26
C THR A 158 12.18 -13.09 0.99
N ILE A 159 12.54 -14.02 0.10
CA ILE A 159 11.74 -15.22 -0.20
C ILE A 159 11.63 -16.10 1.05
N VAL A 160 12.74 -16.35 1.75
CA VAL A 160 12.74 -17.14 3.00
C VAL A 160 11.87 -16.47 4.07
N ALA A 161 11.92 -15.14 4.19
CA ALA A 161 11.07 -14.39 5.11
C ALA A 161 9.57 -14.53 4.81
N ILE A 162 9.19 -14.57 3.52
CA ILE A 162 7.80 -14.79 3.09
C ILE A 162 7.38 -16.24 3.37
N LEU A 163 8.24 -17.21 3.08
CA LEU A 163 7.98 -18.61 3.39
C LEU A 163 7.79 -18.82 4.90
N GLY A 164 8.62 -18.19 5.73
CA GLY A 164 8.48 -18.22 7.18
C GLY A 164 7.11 -17.74 7.66
N LEU A 165 6.55 -16.72 7.02
CA LEU A 165 5.19 -16.24 7.30
C LEU A 165 4.11 -17.24 6.83
N SER A 166 4.31 -17.85 5.67
CA SER A 166 3.35 -18.84 5.13
C SER A 166 3.26 -20.12 5.96
N LEU A 167 4.27 -20.41 6.78
CA LEU A 167 4.29 -21.55 7.70
C LEU A 167 3.44 -21.32 8.96
N HIS A 168 2.97 -20.10 9.20
CA HIS A 168 2.11 -19.76 10.33
C HIS A 168 0.66 -20.18 10.01
N TRP A 169 0.39 -21.49 10.09
CA TRP A 169 -0.93 -22.07 9.87
C TRP A 169 -1.53 -22.52 11.20
N TYR A 170 -2.85 -22.37 11.33
CA TYR A 170 -3.62 -22.76 12.53
C TYR A 170 -4.09 -24.22 12.39
N PRO A 171 -3.92 -25.15 13.35
CA PRO A 171 -3.43 -25.00 14.73
C PRO A 171 -1.90 -24.96 14.85
N GLU A 172 -1.44 -24.18 15.83
CA GLU A 172 -0.05 -23.79 16.00
C GLU A 172 0.83 -24.92 16.59
N ASN A 173 1.83 -25.37 15.83
CA ASN A 173 2.86 -26.29 16.34
C ASN A 173 4.02 -25.46 16.94
N GLU A 174 4.39 -25.72 18.20
CA GLU A 174 5.45 -24.96 18.91
C GLU A 174 6.79 -24.88 18.14
N THR A 175 7.15 -25.96 17.44
CA THR A 175 8.37 -26.03 16.63
C THR A 175 8.32 -25.12 15.40
N LEU A 176 7.18 -25.05 14.71
CA LEU A 176 7.00 -24.21 13.51
C LEU A 176 7.00 -22.73 13.88
N THR A 177 6.35 -22.35 14.98
CA THR A 177 6.35 -20.96 15.47
C THR A 177 7.75 -20.51 15.88
N THR A 178 8.51 -21.36 16.55
CA THR A 178 9.90 -21.07 16.92
C THR A 178 10.77 -20.82 15.67
N VAL A 179 10.66 -21.71 14.67
CA VAL A 179 11.40 -21.57 13.41
C VAL A 179 10.99 -20.31 12.64
N ALA A 180 9.69 -20.04 12.51
CA ALA A 180 9.17 -18.85 11.84
C ALA A 180 9.63 -17.56 12.54
N THR A 181 9.70 -17.57 13.87
CA THR A 181 10.21 -16.45 14.68
C THR A 181 11.70 -16.21 14.46
N ILE A 182 12.52 -17.25 14.41
CA ILE A 182 13.95 -17.15 14.09
C ILE A 182 14.15 -16.59 12.67
N ILE A 183 13.38 -17.09 11.69
CA ILE A 183 13.40 -16.59 10.32
C ILE A 183 13.02 -15.10 10.28
N TYR A 184 11.99 -14.70 11.02
CA TYR A 184 11.57 -13.31 11.12
C TYR A 184 12.70 -12.41 11.63
N TYR A 185 13.27 -12.70 12.80
CA TYR A 185 14.31 -11.85 13.40
C TYR A 185 15.60 -11.82 12.57
N SER A 186 16.01 -12.96 12.01
CA SER A 186 17.20 -13.02 11.14
C SER A 186 17.01 -12.17 9.88
N SER A 187 15.83 -12.23 9.25
CA SER A 187 15.53 -11.43 8.06
C SER A 187 15.53 -9.93 8.36
N VAL A 188 14.93 -9.52 9.49
CA VAL A 188 14.95 -8.11 9.94
C VAL A 188 16.38 -7.61 10.15
N PHE A 189 17.24 -8.44 10.73
CA PHE A 189 18.65 -8.11 10.92
C PHE A 189 19.40 -7.87 9.60
N PHE A 190 19.24 -8.76 8.61
CA PHE A 190 19.85 -8.57 7.28
C PHE A 190 19.35 -7.31 6.58
N PHE A 191 18.06 -6.97 6.73
CA PHE A 191 17.50 -5.75 6.16
C PHE A 191 18.00 -4.48 6.84
N PHE A 192 18.16 -4.51 8.16
CA PHE A 192 18.79 -3.42 8.89
C PHE A 192 20.25 -3.23 8.45
N LEU A 193 20.99 -4.32 8.26
CA LEU A 193 22.37 -4.27 7.79
C LEU A 193 22.47 -3.70 6.35
N GLU A 194 21.59 -4.12 5.44
CA GLU A 194 21.53 -3.53 4.09
C GLU A 194 21.22 -2.03 4.14
N PHE A 195 20.28 -1.62 4.98
CA PHE A 195 19.93 -0.22 5.19
C PHE A 195 21.15 0.62 5.64
N VAL A 196 21.85 0.15 6.68
CA VAL A 196 23.06 0.82 7.19
C VAL A 196 24.14 0.88 6.11
N LEU A 197 24.37 -0.22 5.38
CA LEU A 197 25.34 -0.24 4.27
C LEU A 197 24.97 0.77 3.17
N LYS A 198 23.70 0.87 2.79
CA LYS A 198 23.24 1.83 1.77
C LYS A 198 23.44 3.27 2.22
N ILE A 199 23.13 3.61 3.47
CA ILE A 199 23.41 4.95 4.02
C ILE A 199 24.91 5.25 3.97
N LEU A 200 25.75 4.31 4.41
CA LEU A 200 27.21 4.51 4.41
C LEU A 200 27.78 4.68 3.00
N CYS A 201 27.25 3.96 2.00
CA CYS A 201 27.77 3.96 0.62
C CYS A 201 27.24 5.11 -0.24
N TYR A 202 25.94 5.41 -0.17
CA TYR A 202 25.29 6.45 -0.99
C TYR A 202 25.30 7.82 -0.32
N GLY A 203 25.40 7.88 1.00
CA GLY A 203 25.12 9.09 1.77
C GLY A 203 23.61 9.30 1.96
N THR A 204 23.24 9.99 3.03
CA THR A 204 21.86 10.28 3.41
C THR A 204 21.10 10.99 2.29
N ARG A 205 21.64 12.08 1.74
CA ARG A 205 20.95 12.86 0.69
C ARG A 205 20.63 12.08 -0.58
N GLN A 206 21.53 11.22 -1.06
CA GLN A 206 21.30 10.44 -2.28
C GLN A 206 20.42 9.22 -2.01
N TYR A 207 20.57 8.58 -0.84
CA TYR A 207 19.77 7.43 -0.44
C TYR A 207 18.26 7.76 -0.50
N PHE A 208 17.84 8.89 0.06
CA PHE A 208 16.43 9.25 0.14
C PHE A 208 15.84 9.93 -1.10
N LYS A 209 16.65 10.22 -2.13
CA LYS A 209 16.11 10.62 -3.44
C LYS A 209 15.53 9.44 -4.22
N ASP A 210 16.03 8.24 -3.96
CA ASP A 210 15.60 7.04 -4.66
C ASP A 210 14.37 6.42 -3.99
N GLY A 211 13.26 6.32 -4.72
CA GLY A 211 12.01 5.76 -4.20
C GLY A 211 12.13 4.34 -3.66
N ASN A 212 12.97 3.50 -4.28
CA ASN A 212 13.23 2.13 -3.81
C ASN A 212 13.93 2.09 -2.44
N ASN A 213 14.80 3.07 -2.17
CA ASN A 213 15.50 3.17 -0.90
C ASN A 213 14.56 3.72 0.20
N ILE A 214 13.66 4.65 -0.14
CA ILE A 214 12.60 5.09 0.78
C ILE A 214 11.71 3.91 1.22
N LEU A 215 11.37 3.01 0.29
CA LEU A 215 10.62 1.80 0.60
C LEU A 215 11.41 0.88 1.56
N ASP A 216 12.69 0.65 1.30
CA ASP A 216 13.55 -0.16 2.19
C ASP A 216 13.62 0.43 3.61
N PHE A 217 13.78 1.75 3.74
CA PHE A 217 13.78 2.42 5.04
C PHE A 217 12.44 2.28 5.77
N SER A 218 11.33 2.48 5.06
CA SER A 218 9.98 2.34 5.63
C SER A 218 9.76 0.92 6.15
N LEU A 219 10.24 -0.10 5.42
CA LEU A 219 10.17 -1.49 5.85
C LEU A 219 11.00 -1.75 7.12
N VAL A 220 12.23 -1.24 7.19
CA VAL A 220 13.06 -1.36 8.40
C VAL A 220 12.38 -0.68 9.59
N LEU A 221 11.83 0.52 9.39
CA LEU A 221 11.11 1.27 10.41
C LEU A 221 9.89 0.51 10.95
N ILE A 222 9.06 -0.06 10.06
CA ILE A 222 7.89 -0.87 10.45
C ILE A 222 8.33 -2.09 11.28
N ASN A 223 9.41 -2.78 10.90
CA ASN A 223 9.91 -3.92 11.67
C ASN A 223 10.45 -3.49 13.04
N ILE A 224 11.13 -2.34 13.15
CA ILE A 224 11.59 -1.80 14.45
C ILE A 224 10.40 -1.45 15.34
N LEU A 225 9.38 -0.77 14.80
CA LEU A 225 8.15 -0.45 15.53
C LEU A 225 7.40 -1.71 15.98
N SER A 226 7.37 -2.75 15.14
CA SER A 226 6.81 -4.06 15.47
C SER A 226 7.53 -4.70 16.67
N ILE A 227 8.86 -4.66 16.71
CA ILE A 227 9.64 -5.18 17.83
C ILE A 227 9.41 -4.33 19.08
N PHE A 228 9.40 -3.00 18.94
CA PHE A 228 9.14 -2.08 20.05
C PHE A 228 7.76 -2.30 20.68
N ASN A 229 6.74 -2.56 19.85
CA ASN A 229 5.38 -2.88 20.28
C ASN A 229 5.36 -4.08 21.24
N VAL A 230 6.04 -5.17 20.86
CA VAL A 230 6.18 -6.40 21.66
C VAL A 230 6.99 -6.17 22.93
N TRP A 231 8.02 -5.33 22.89
CA TRP A 231 8.88 -5.07 24.06
C TRP A 231 8.23 -4.19 25.13
N PHE A 232 7.32 -3.29 24.75
CA PHE A 232 6.72 -2.30 25.65
C PHE A 232 5.24 -2.55 25.94
N ASP A 233 4.65 -3.66 25.47
CA ASP A 233 3.23 -4.01 25.63
C ASP A 233 2.27 -2.86 25.28
N ILE A 234 2.58 -2.12 24.20
CA ILE A 234 1.76 -1.01 23.74
C ILE A 234 0.85 -1.53 22.63
N ASP A 235 -0.47 -1.63 22.84
CA ASP A 235 -1.42 -2.12 21.82
C ASP A 235 -1.64 -1.18 20.60
N LEU A 236 -0.72 -0.24 20.34
CA LEU A 236 -0.84 0.77 19.28
C LEU A 236 -0.98 0.18 17.87
N PHE A 237 -0.47 -1.04 17.65
CA PHE A 237 -0.51 -1.77 16.38
C PHE A 237 -1.12 -3.18 16.50
N ALA A 238 -1.92 -3.42 17.55
CA ALA A 238 -2.63 -4.68 17.79
C ALA A 238 -3.72 -4.92 16.72
N GLY A 239 -3.29 -5.22 15.49
CA GLY A 239 -4.18 -5.32 14.34
C GLY A 239 -3.61 -4.95 12.98
N LEU A 240 -2.29 -4.92 12.78
CA LEU A 240 -1.71 -4.82 11.42
C LEU A 240 -1.22 -6.18 10.87
N PRO A 241 -2.12 -7.09 10.42
CA PRO A 241 -1.76 -8.16 9.49
C PRO A 241 -1.06 -7.64 8.23
N GLY A 242 -1.24 -6.35 7.90
CA GLY A 242 -0.70 -5.70 6.70
C GLY A 242 0.81 -5.43 6.70
N ALA A 243 1.47 -5.31 7.86
CA ALA A 243 2.90 -5.03 7.94
C ALA A 243 3.75 -6.09 7.21
N GLN A 244 3.27 -7.33 7.23
CA GLN A 244 3.88 -8.49 6.60
C GLN A 244 3.65 -8.52 5.08
N ALA A 245 2.49 -8.04 4.62
CA ALA A 245 2.12 -7.98 3.20
C ALA A 245 2.99 -7.00 2.40
N PHE A 246 3.48 -5.92 3.02
CA PHE A 246 4.41 -4.98 2.37
C PHE A 246 5.73 -5.64 1.93
N ARG A 247 6.10 -6.82 2.47
CA ARG A 247 7.29 -7.57 2.03
C ARG A 247 7.20 -8.04 0.59
N LEU A 248 6.00 -8.28 0.07
CA LEU A 248 5.79 -8.69 -1.34
C LEU A 248 6.15 -7.57 -2.33
N ILE A 249 5.93 -6.31 -1.94
CA ILE A 249 6.26 -5.14 -2.76
C ILE A 249 7.76 -5.08 -3.05
N ARG A 250 8.60 -5.57 -2.14
CA ARG A 250 10.05 -5.59 -2.27
C ARG A 250 10.57 -6.49 -3.41
N MET A 251 9.84 -7.55 -3.77
CA MET A 251 10.23 -8.40 -4.92
C MET A 251 10.28 -7.59 -6.22
N VAL A 252 9.45 -6.56 -6.35
CA VAL A 252 9.46 -5.63 -7.47
C VAL A 252 10.78 -4.89 -7.58
N SER A 253 11.42 -4.55 -6.44
CA SER A 253 12.71 -3.87 -6.41
C SER A 253 13.90 -4.76 -6.83
N TYR A 254 13.73 -6.08 -6.79
CA TYR A 254 14.73 -7.07 -7.21
C TYR A 254 14.48 -7.68 -8.59
N LEU A 255 13.31 -7.44 -9.19
CA LEU A 255 12.97 -7.91 -10.52
C LEU A 255 13.85 -7.22 -11.58
N PRO A 256 14.60 -7.97 -12.41
CA PRO A 256 15.54 -7.40 -13.37
C PRO A 256 14.89 -6.54 -14.47
N TRP A 257 13.56 -6.62 -14.63
CA TRP A 257 12.81 -5.87 -15.63
C TRP A 257 12.35 -4.48 -15.14
N VAL A 258 12.44 -4.19 -13.84
CA VAL A 258 12.12 -2.85 -13.32
C VAL A 258 13.30 -1.92 -13.60
N PRO A 259 13.14 -0.87 -14.42
CA PRO A 259 14.24 0.04 -14.70
C PRO A 259 14.66 0.75 -13.42
N ARG A 260 15.83 0.39 -12.85
CA ARG A 260 16.50 1.28 -11.87
C ARG A 260 16.87 2.53 -12.65
N ARG A 261 16.19 3.66 -12.39
CA ARG A 261 16.65 4.96 -12.87
C ARG A 261 18.06 5.14 -12.34
N ARG A 262 19.05 5.05 -13.22
CA ARG A 262 20.43 5.41 -12.93
C ARG A 262 20.43 6.93 -12.79
N SER A 263 20.39 7.42 -11.57
CA SER A 263 20.74 8.80 -11.27
C SER A 263 22.25 8.93 -11.44
N LEU A 264 22.68 9.10 -12.70
CA LEU A 264 23.96 9.71 -13.03
C LEU A 264 23.94 11.19 -12.61
#